data_AF-A0ABD0R6A2-F1
#
_entry.id   AF-A0ABD0R6A2-F1
#
_cell.length_a   1.000
_cell.length_b   1.000
_cell.length_c   1.000
_cell.angle_alpha   90.00
_cell.angle_beta   90.00
_cell.angle_gamma   90.00
#
_symmetry.space_group_name_H-M   'P 1'
#
loop_
_entity.id
_entity.type
_entity.pdbx_description
1 polymer ?
#
loop_
_entity_poly.entity_id
_entity_poly.type
_entity_poly.pdbx_seq_one_letter_code
_entity_poly.pdbx_strand_id
1 'polypeptide(L)'
;QLYLSRNNRKATLKRDPQSYNDSNQRFDCLPQVLCKEALSGGAYYWEVEWSGEGASIGVAFKGIKRTGYGDSARIGYNRKSWSLFCSDSSYSARHSKDQIEINAPYSSRIGVFLDCAGGTLSFYTVSESMSLIHQFKASFSEPVYPGFWVWY
;
A
#
# COMPACT_ATOMS: atom_id res chain seq x y z
N GLN A 1 -11.48 -12.64 3.05
CA GLN A 1 -10.61 -11.86 3.97
C GLN A 1 -9.14 -12.15 3.65
N LEU A 2 -8.21 -11.26 4.01
CA LEU A 2 -6.78 -11.56 3.83
C LEU A 2 -6.33 -12.69 4.76
N TYR A 3 -5.58 -13.66 4.25
CA TYR A 3 -4.84 -14.65 5.01
C TYR A 3 -3.36 -14.25 5.03
N LEU A 4 -2.79 -14.14 6.23
CA LEU A 4 -1.38 -13.84 6.46
C LEU A 4 -0.60 -15.13 6.66
N SER A 5 0.52 -15.27 5.94
CA SER A 5 1.40 -16.44 5.98
C SER A 5 2.86 -16.04 5.84
N ARG A 6 3.77 -17.02 5.89
CA ARG A 6 5.23 -16.80 5.83
C ARG A 6 5.69 -15.78 6.88
N ASN A 7 5.36 -16.02 8.14
CA ASN A 7 5.63 -15.10 9.26
C ASN A 7 5.12 -13.68 8.99
N ASN A 8 3.87 -13.57 8.51
CA ASN A 8 3.20 -12.32 8.16
C ASN A 8 3.87 -11.51 7.02
N ARG A 9 4.69 -12.17 6.19
CA ARG A 9 5.32 -11.54 5.01
C ARG A 9 4.58 -11.80 3.70
N LYS A 10 3.50 -12.58 3.72
CA LYS A 10 2.63 -12.80 2.56
C LYS A 10 1.17 -12.62 2.96
N ALA A 11 0.48 -11.68 2.31
CA ALA A 11 -0.97 -11.53 2.39
C ALA A 11 -1.62 -12.14 1.14
N THR A 12 -2.71 -12.88 1.30
CA THR A 12 -3.43 -13.49 0.18
C THR A 12 -4.91 -13.37 0.42
N LEU A 13 -5.68 -12.93 -0.58
CA LEU A 13 -7.13 -12.89 -0.47
C LEU A 13 -7.69 -14.33 -0.50
N LYS A 14 -8.44 -14.71 0.55
CA LYS A 14 -9.17 -15.98 0.61
C LYS A 14 -10.67 -15.75 0.69
N ARG A 15 -11.44 -16.69 0.13
CA ARG A 15 -12.91 -16.74 0.22
C ARG A 15 -13.35 -17.08 1.65
N ASP A 16 -12.69 -18.06 2.26
CA ASP A 16 -13.02 -18.49 3.62
C ASP A 16 -12.76 -17.36 4.64
N PRO A 17 -13.61 -17.22 5.67
CA PRO A 17 -13.33 -16.36 6.81
C PRO A 17 -12.03 -16.78 7.51
N GLN A 18 -11.25 -15.81 7.99
CA GLN A 18 -10.05 -16.09 8.78
C GLN A 18 -10.35 -15.87 10.26
N SER A 19 -9.85 -16.77 11.12
CA SER A 19 -10.09 -16.77 12.57
C SER A 19 -9.24 -15.72 13.29
N TYR A 20 -9.41 -14.45 12.94
CA TYR A 20 -8.72 -13.38 13.61
C TYR A 20 -9.65 -12.61 14.55
N ASN A 21 -9.15 -12.31 15.75
CA ASN A 21 -9.92 -11.59 16.77
C ASN A 21 -10.31 -10.18 16.30
N ASP A 22 -11.51 -9.73 16.67
CA ASP A 22 -11.93 -8.37 16.43
C ASP A 22 -11.07 -7.36 17.21
N SER A 23 -10.78 -6.25 16.55
CA SER A 23 -9.95 -5.17 17.08
C SER A 23 -10.31 -3.89 16.35
N ASN A 24 -10.24 -2.75 17.05
CA ASN A 24 -10.41 -1.43 16.43
C ASN A 24 -9.32 -1.09 15.38
N GLN A 25 -8.23 -1.87 15.32
CA GLN A 25 -7.19 -1.73 14.29
C GLN A 25 -7.46 -2.57 13.03
N ARG A 26 -8.42 -3.51 13.08
CA ARG A 26 -8.77 -4.40 11.97
C ARG A 26 -9.59 -3.64 10.94
N PHE A 27 -9.21 -3.78 9.66
CA PHE A 27 -10.10 -3.41 8.56
C PHE A 27 -11.24 -4.44 8.46
N ASP A 28 -12.49 -3.99 8.58
CA ASP A 28 -13.67 -4.86 8.64
C ASP A 28 -14.22 -5.23 7.25
N CYS A 29 -14.17 -4.29 6.30
CA CYS A 29 -14.86 -4.37 5.02
C CYS A 29 -13.93 -4.59 3.83
N LEU A 30 -12.73 -4.00 3.88
CA LEU A 30 -11.79 -3.99 2.76
C LEU A 30 -10.62 -4.95 3.04
N PRO A 31 -10.17 -5.78 2.08
CA PRO A 31 -9.08 -6.73 2.26
C PRO A 31 -7.71 -6.05 2.29
N GLN A 32 -7.46 -5.29 3.36
CA GLN A 32 -6.30 -4.45 3.55
C GLN A 32 -5.54 -4.81 4.84
N VAL A 33 -4.26 -4.52 4.88
CA VAL A 33 -3.40 -4.72 6.06
C VAL A 33 -2.34 -3.62 6.12
N LEU A 34 -1.95 -3.23 7.34
CA LEU A 34 -0.77 -2.41 7.56
C LEU A 34 0.30 -3.24 8.26
N CYS A 35 1.57 -2.94 7.99
CA CYS A 35 2.69 -3.44 8.78
C CYS A 35 2.62 -2.95 10.23
N LYS A 36 3.33 -3.64 11.12
CA LYS A 36 3.35 -3.34 12.55
C LYS A 36 4.25 -2.14 12.86
N GLU A 37 5.38 -2.06 12.18
CA GLU A 37 6.42 -1.06 12.41
C GLU A 37 6.01 0.29 11.81
N ALA A 38 6.14 1.34 12.61
CA ALA A 38 5.96 2.72 12.15
C ALA A 38 7.29 3.24 11.59
N LEU A 39 7.23 3.95 10.46
CA LEU A 39 8.38 4.57 9.80
C LEU A 39 8.32 6.09 10.01
N SER A 40 9.41 6.70 10.46
CA SER A 40 9.47 8.13 10.76
C SER A 40 10.89 8.66 10.80
N GLY A 41 11.11 9.90 10.35
CA GLY A 41 12.35 10.64 10.59
C GLY A 41 13.58 10.16 9.81
N GLY A 42 13.43 9.24 8.86
CA GLY A 42 14.53 8.74 8.03
C GLY A 42 14.10 8.27 6.65
N ALA A 43 15.05 7.68 5.92
CA ALA A 43 14.83 7.04 4.63
C ALA A 43 14.69 5.51 4.80
N TYR A 44 13.72 4.93 4.10
CA TYR A 44 13.40 3.50 4.16
C TYR A 44 13.19 2.97 2.75
N TYR A 45 13.60 1.72 2.55
CA TYR A 45 13.38 1.00 1.31
C TYR A 45 12.85 -0.40 1.60
N TRP A 46 11.86 -0.83 0.83
CA TRP A 46 11.39 -2.21 0.82
C TRP A 46 10.87 -2.61 -0.56
N GLU A 47 10.87 -3.92 -0.83
CA GLU A 47 10.33 -4.50 -2.06
C GLU A 47 9.11 -5.37 -1.76
N VAL A 48 8.17 -5.38 -2.69
CA VAL A 48 6.93 -6.15 -2.58
C VAL A 48 6.70 -6.90 -3.87
N GLU A 49 6.66 -8.23 -3.76
CA GLU A 49 6.18 -9.08 -4.85
C GLU A 49 4.65 -9.14 -4.80
N TRP A 50 4.01 -9.00 -5.96
CA TRP A 50 2.55 -9.04 -6.09
C TRP A 50 2.14 -9.84 -7.33
N SER A 51 0.89 -10.33 -7.32
CA SER A 51 0.31 -11.15 -8.38
C SER A 51 -1.21 -11.14 -8.29
N GLY A 52 -1.91 -11.45 -9.38
CA GLY A 52 -3.38 -11.47 -9.45
C GLY A 52 -3.92 -10.22 -10.16
N GLU A 53 -5.23 -9.99 -10.09
CA GLU A 53 -5.89 -8.91 -10.85
C GLU A 53 -5.46 -7.50 -10.43
N GLY A 54 -5.06 -7.33 -9.16
CA GLY A 54 -4.41 -6.09 -8.74
C GLY A 54 -4.07 -6.00 -7.26
N ALA A 55 -3.22 -5.04 -6.92
CA ALA A 55 -2.87 -4.73 -5.53
C ALA A 55 -2.54 -3.24 -5.37
N SER A 56 -2.95 -2.62 -4.25
CA SER A 56 -2.38 -1.33 -3.85
C SER A 56 -1.25 -1.53 -2.86
N ILE A 57 -0.14 -0.85 -3.11
CA ILE A 57 1.06 -0.84 -2.29
C ILE A 57 1.31 0.62 -1.89
N GLY A 58 1.51 0.89 -0.62
CA GLY A 58 1.69 2.27 -0.19
C GLY A 58 1.96 2.42 1.28
N VAL A 59 1.64 3.61 1.80
CA VAL A 59 1.76 3.94 3.21
C VAL A 59 0.50 4.66 3.70
N ALA A 60 0.21 4.51 4.99
CA ALA A 60 -0.89 5.21 5.64
C ALA A 60 -0.49 5.67 7.04
N PHE A 61 -1.04 6.81 7.47
CA PHE A 61 -1.00 7.17 8.88
C PHE A 61 -1.83 6.20 9.72
N LYS A 62 -1.47 6.04 11.00
CA LYS A 62 -2.18 5.15 11.94
C LYS A 62 -3.69 5.41 11.97
N GLY A 63 -4.06 6.70 11.90
CA GLY A 63 -5.43 7.19 12.01
C GLY A 63 -6.29 7.04 10.76
N ILE A 64 -5.88 6.29 9.74
CA ILE A 64 -6.78 5.87 8.65
C ILE A 64 -8.00 5.13 9.23
N LYS A 65 -9.20 5.39 8.68
CA LYS A 65 -10.43 4.74 9.15
C LYS A 65 -10.32 3.23 8.92
N ARG A 66 -10.76 2.43 9.89
CA ARG A 66 -10.73 0.96 9.80
C ARG A 66 -12.07 0.33 9.42
N THR A 67 -13.15 1.11 9.51
CA THR A 67 -14.51 0.59 9.36
C THR A 67 -15.24 1.11 8.12
N GLY A 68 -16.00 0.22 7.48
CA GLY A 68 -16.90 0.49 6.36
C GLY A 68 -16.24 0.47 4.97
N TYR A 69 -17.08 0.45 3.93
CA TYR A 69 -16.68 0.25 2.52
C TYR A 69 -16.25 1.52 1.75
N GLY A 70 -16.10 2.67 2.42
CA GLY A 70 -15.88 3.96 1.76
C GLY A 70 -14.41 4.39 1.61
N ASP A 71 -14.19 5.41 0.78
CA ASP A 71 -12.89 6.07 0.52
C ASP A 71 -12.08 6.39 1.78
N SER A 72 -12.77 6.78 2.87
CA SER A 72 -12.14 7.11 4.15
C SER A 72 -11.33 5.95 4.76
N ALA A 73 -11.66 4.70 4.43
CA ALA A 73 -11.00 3.50 4.93
C ALA A 73 -10.10 2.82 3.88
N ARG A 74 -10.21 3.21 2.60
CA ARG A 74 -9.46 2.63 1.49
C ARG A 74 -8.12 3.34 1.32
N ILE A 75 -7.02 2.60 1.35
CA ILE A 75 -5.67 3.11 1.13
C ILE A 75 -5.60 3.82 -0.24
N GLY A 76 -5.06 5.04 -0.27
CA GLY A 76 -4.93 5.89 -1.46
C GLY A 76 -6.15 6.78 -1.75
N TYR A 77 -7.31 6.52 -1.15
CA TYR A 77 -8.55 7.28 -1.43
C TYR A 77 -8.88 8.33 -0.36
N ASN A 78 -7.92 8.65 0.51
CA ASN A 78 -8.09 9.62 1.58
C ASN A 78 -6.79 10.41 1.81
N ARG A 79 -6.89 11.48 2.60
CA ARG A 79 -5.74 12.35 2.93
C ARG A 79 -4.71 11.74 3.87
N LYS A 80 -4.99 10.56 4.44
CA LYS A 80 -4.14 9.86 5.40
C LYS A 80 -3.34 8.72 4.76
N SER A 81 -3.36 8.59 3.44
CA SER A 81 -2.68 7.50 2.74
C SER A 81 -2.28 7.87 1.32
N TRP A 82 -1.24 7.20 0.84
CA TRP A 82 -0.69 7.29 -0.51
C TRP A 82 -0.42 5.88 -1.01
N SER A 83 -0.74 5.58 -2.26
CA SER A 83 -0.46 4.26 -2.82
C SER A 83 -0.30 4.24 -4.32
N LEU A 84 0.45 3.25 -4.79
CA LEU A 84 0.43 2.79 -6.16
C LEU A 84 -0.47 1.56 -6.26
N PHE A 85 -1.54 1.66 -7.03
CA PHE A 85 -2.28 0.48 -7.48
C PHE A 85 -1.59 -0.11 -8.71
N CYS A 86 -1.38 -1.42 -8.68
CA CYS A 86 -0.76 -2.19 -9.74
C CYS A 86 -1.81 -3.14 -10.32
N SER A 87 -1.89 -3.20 -11.65
CA SER A 87 -2.64 -4.20 -12.40
C SER A 87 -1.77 -4.74 -13.56
N ASP A 88 -2.28 -5.72 -14.30
CA ASP A 88 -1.56 -6.28 -15.44
C ASP A 88 -1.36 -5.28 -16.60
N SER A 89 -2.18 -4.23 -16.66
CA SER A 89 -2.21 -3.27 -17.77
C SER A 89 -1.55 -1.93 -17.48
N SER A 90 -1.67 -1.44 -16.24
CA SER A 90 -1.21 -0.09 -15.89
C SER A 90 -1.00 0.06 -14.40
N TYR A 91 -0.40 1.19 -14.03
CA TYR A 91 -0.29 1.62 -12.65
C TYR A 91 -1.19 2.82 -12.39
N SER A 92 -1.54 3.03 -11.12
CA SER A 92 -2.33 4.18 -10.71
C SER A 92 -1.84 4.73 -9.38
N ALA A 93 -1.23 5.91 -9.40
CA ALA A 93 -0.86 6.65 -8.20
C ALA A 93 -2.11 7.29 -7.61
N ARG A 94 -2.41 7.02 -6.33
CA ARG A 94 -3.64 7.45 -5.65
C ARG A 94 -3.35 8.15 -4.32
N HIS A 95 -3.95 9.31 -4.14
CA HIS A 95 -3.95 10.07 -2.88
C HIS A 95 -5.17 10.99 -2.80
N SER A 96 -5.83 11.11 -1.65
CA SER A 96 -6.92 12.08 -1.42
C SER A 96 -8.03 12.09 -2.49
N LYS A 97 -8.36 10.90 -3.05
CA LYS A 97 -9.31 10.68 -4.14
C LYS A 97 -8.84 11.10 -5.54
N ASP A 98 -7.68 11.71 -5.63
CA ASP A 98 -7.02 11.94 -6.91
C ASP A 98 -6.32 10.66 -7.36
N GLN A 99 -6.38 10.40 -8.66
CA GLN A 99 -5.74 9.26 -9.30
C GLN A 99 -5.03 9.72 -10.56
N ILE A 100 -3.79 9.27 -10.74
CA ILE A 100 -3.01 9.45 -11.96
C ILE A 100 -2.73 8.07 -12.51
N GLU A 101 -3.28 7.76 -13.68
CA GLU A 101 -2.94 6.56 -14.42
C GLU A 101 -1.55 6.71 -15.06
N ILE A 102 -0.75 5.65 -14.97
CA ILE A 102 0.65 5.66 -15.37
C ILE A 102 0.92 4.43 -16.23
N ASN A 103 1.38 4.67 -17.45
CA ASN A 103 1.84 3.63 -18.36
C ASN A 103 3.33 3.41 -18.11
N ALA A 104 3.66 2.28 -17.50
CA ALA A 104 5.04 1.81 -17.31
C ALA A 104 5.09 0.30 -17.58
N PRO A 105 6.27 -0.26 -17.90
CA PRO A 105 6.40 -1.69 -18.10
C PRO A 105 5.92 -2.47 -16.88
N TYR A 106 5.22 -3.57 -17.12
CA TYR A 106 4.80 -4.47 -16.06
C TYR A 106 5.98 -4.97 -15.24
N SER A 107 5.80 -5.02 -13.93
CA SER A 107 6.71 -5.64 -13.00
C SER A 107 5.93 -6.30 -11.86
N SER A 108 6.26 -7.57 -11.61
CA SER A 108 5.73 -8.35 -10.49
C SER A 108 6.34 -7.95 -9.14
N ARG A 109 7.35 -7.06 -9.14
CA ARG A 109 8.01 -6.57 -7.94
C ARG A 109 8.11 -5.05 -7.94
N ILE A 110 7.57 -4.44 -6.89
CA ILE A 110 7.59 -3.00 -6.71
C ILE A 110 8.55 -2.64 -5.59
N GLY A 111 9.51 -1.79 -5.92
CA GLY A 111 10.38 -1.13 -4.95
C GLY A 111 9.69 0.11 -4.42
N VAL A 112 9.72 0.31 -3.10
CA VAL A 112 9.15 1.49 -2.45
C VAL A 112 10.25 2.17 -1.66
N PHE A 113 10.50 3.44 -1.99
CA PHE A 113 11.43 4.29 -1.27
C PHE A 113 10.65 5.41 -0.58
N LEU A 114 10.79 5.49 0.73
CA LEU A 114 10.17 6.52 1.57
C LEU A 114 11.28 7.35 2.20
N ASP A 115 11.34 8.63 1.85
CA ASP A 115 12.13 9.61 2.58
C ASP A 115 11.20 10.46 3.44
N CYS A 116 11.13 10.14 4.74
CA CYS A 116 10.26 10.84 5.67
C CYS A 116 10.71 12.29 5.88
N ALA A 117 12.03 12.51 5.94
CA ALA A 117 12.61 13.82 6.23
C ALA A 117 12.61 14.72 4.99
N GLY A 118 12.92 14.16 3.82
CA GLY A 118 12.85 14.84 2.53
C GLY A 118 11.44 14.92 1.94
N GLY A 119 10.46 14.25 2.55
CA GLY A 119 9.05 14.36 2.18
C GLY A 119 8.72 13.74 0.83
N THR A 120 9.29 12.58 0.52
CA THR A 120 9.02 11.87 -0.73
C THR A 120 8.65 10.41 -0.51
N LEU A 121 7.75 9.92 -1.36
CA LEU A 121 7.42 8.49 -1.48
C LEU A 121 7.49 8.12 -2.96
N SER A 122 8.46 7.28 -3.30
CA SER A 122 8.76 6.88 -4.66
C SER A 122 8.51 5.39 -4.88
N PHE A 123 7.98 5.05 -6.04
CA PHE A 123 7.70 3.68 -6.45
C PHE A 123 8.48 3.34 -7.70
N TYR A 124 9.03 2.13 -7.75
CA TYR A 124 9.89 1.65 -8.83
C TYR A 124 9.42 0.29 -9.32
N THR A 125 9.54 0.05 -10.61
CA THR A 125 9.61 -1.33 -11.12
C THR A 125 10.96 -1.91 -10.72
N VAL A 126 10.99 -3.19 -10.35
CA VAL A 126 12.23 -3.89 -10.01
C VAL A 126 12.35 -5.14 -10.87
N SER A 127 13.39 -5.19 -11.70
CA SER A 127 13.79 -6.36 -12.48
C SER A 127 15.33 -6.47 -12.47
N GLU A 128 15.98 -6.58 -13.62
CA GLU A 128 17.45 -6.44 -13.75
C GLU A 128 17.92 -5.01 -13.43
N SER A 129 17.04 -4.03 -13.62
CA SER A 129 17.26 -2.63 -13.26
C SER A 129 16.02 -2.06 -12.56
N MET A 130 16.19 -0.91 -11.90
CA MET A 130 15.09 -0.18 -11.27
C MET A 130 14.70 1.03 -12.11
N SER A 131 13.41 1.18 -12.40
CA SER A 131 12.87 2.36 -13.10
C SER A 131 11.78 3.02 -12.27
N LEU A 132 11.84 4.36 -12.15
CA LEU A 132 10.84 5.13 -11.40
C LEU A 132 9.48 5.05 -12.11
N ILE A 133 8.44 4.66 -11.37
CA ILE A 133 7.04 4.70 -11.81
C ILE A 133 6.43 6.04 -11.43
N HIS A 134 6.53 6.40 -10.14
CA HIS A 134 5.91 7.60 -9.61
C HIS A 134 6.62 8.09 -8.34
N GLN A 135 6.57 9.39 -8.09
CA GLN A 135 6.99 10.00 -6.84
C GLN A 135 5.93 10.97 -6.34
N PHE A 136 5.44 10.73 -5.12
CA PHE A 136 4.69 11.71 -4.36
C PHE A 136 5.65 12.64 -3.63
N LYS A 137 5.29 13.92 -3.60
CA LYS A 137 5.82 14.88 -2.62
C LYS A 137 4.77 15.06 -1.53
N ALA A 138 5.13 14.81 -0.29
CA ALA A 138 4.22 14.88 0.85
C ALA A 138 4.97 15.24 2.13
N SER A 139 4.29 15.95 3.04
CA SER A 139 4.81 16.21 4.38
C SER A 139 4.29 15.15 5.34
N PHE A 140 5.16 14.23 5.76
CA PHE A 140 4.82 13.19 6.74
C PHE A 140 4.89 13.76 8.16
N SER A 141 3.80 14.37 8.62
CA SER A 141 3.71 15.00 9.94
C SER A 141 3.67 14.03 11.12
N GLU A 142 3.37 12.76 10.85
CA GLU A 142 3.34 11.69 11.85
C GLU A 142 3.90 10.39 11.23
N PRO A 143 4.26 9.38 12.03
CA PRO A 143 4.75 8.11 11.51
C PRO A 143 3.76 7.45 10.55
N VAL A 144 4.30 6.91 9.46
CA VAL A 144 3.53 6.16 8.45
C VAL A 144 3.79 4.67 8.58
N TYR A 145 2.82 3.88 8.15
CA TYR A 145 2.86 2.44 8.16
C TYR A 145 2.76 1.94 6.72
N PRO A 146 3.66 1.06 6.26
CA PRO A 146 3.48 0.35 5.00
C PRO A 146 2.12 -0.36 5.00
N GLY A 147 1.41 -0.25 3.88
CA GLY A 147 0.04 -0.70 3.75
C GLY A 147 -0.23 -1.34 2.41
N PHE A 148 -1.07 -2.37 2.44
CA PHE A 148 -1.38 -3.19 1.28
C PHE A 148 -2.88 -3.41 1.18
N TRP A 149 -3.39 -3.38 -0.04
CA TRP A 149 -4.74 -3.79 -0.39
C TRP A 149 -4.65 -4.82 -1.51
N VAL A 150 -5.30 -5.97 -1.35
CA VAL A 150 -5.38 -6.98 -2.42
C VAL A 150 -6.73 -6.82 -3.13
N TRP A 151 -6.70 -6.53 -4.43
CA TRP A 151 -7.88 -6.42 -5.26
C TRP A 151 -8.26 -7.81 -5.83
N TYR A 152 -9.56 -8.03 -6.06
CA TYR A 152 -10.11 -9.30 -6.55
C TYR A 152 -10.00 -9.41 -8.06
#